data_AF-A0A154P086-F1
#
_entry.id   AF-A0A154P086-F1
#
_cell.length_a   1.000
_cell.length_b   1.000
_cell.length_c   1.000
_cell.angle_alpha   90.00
_cell.angle_beta   90.00
_cell.angle_gamma   90.00
#
_symmetry.space_group_name_H-M   'P 1'
#
loop_
_entity.id
_entity.type
_entity.pdbx_description
1 polymer ?
#
loop_
_entity_poly.entity_id
_entity_poly.type
_entity_poly.pdbx_seq_one_letter_code
_entity_poly.pdbx_strand_id
1 'polypeptide(L)'
;LQVCSKKQTDRLQAVQKSYERKIKICNDKAALGLRAAKTKYDQEIETAENMRVSMKRILKECLDTDEFIKCVASRTKEAARQRKEIAEGLTVTVKNAELSTAEQLKEAAQCHADAQVEVLKDLQQILKDTKNCVSKGK
;
A
#
# COMPACT_ATOMS: atom_id res chain seq x y z
N LEU A 1 18.93 20.86 40.07
CA LEU A 1 18.85 21.36 38.66
C LEU A 1 19.56 20.46 37.63
N GLN A 2 20.88 20.28 37.68
CA GLN A 2 21.65 19.56 36.63
C GLN A 2 21.24 18.06 36.52
N VAL A 3 20.95 17.41 37.66
CA VAL A 3 20.44 16.02 37.72
C VAL A 3 19.02 15.91 37.17
N CYS A 4 18.15 16.88 37.49
CA CYS A 4 16.80 16.95 36.90
C CYS A 4 16.86 17.13 35.38
N SER A 5 17.74 17.98 34.87
CA SER A 5 17.88 18.23 33.44
C SER A 5 18.33 16.97 32.68
N LYS A 6 19.42 16.32 33.13
CA LYS A 6 19.96 15.12 32.46
C LYS A 6 18.94 13.99 32.35
N LYS A 7 18.27 13.66 33.46
CA LYS A 7 17.26 12.57 33.49
C LYS A 7 16.09 12.84 32.54
N GLN A 8 15.64 14.09 32.42
CA GLN A 8 14.50 14.43 31.55
C GLN A 8 14.93 14.48 30.08
N THR A 9 16.16 14.92 29.79
CA THR A 9 16.74 14.83 28.44
C THR A 9 16.81 13.37 27.96
N ASP A 10 17.27 12.44 28.80
CA ASP A 10 17.32 11.01 28.44
C ASP A 10 15.91 10.46 28.13
N ARG A 11 14.90 10.87 28.90
CA ARG A 11 13.50 10.50 28.66
C ARG A 11 12.94 11.10 27.37
N LEU A 12 13.25 12.36 27.07
CA LEU A 12 12.84 12.99 25.81
C LEU A 12 13.44 12.26 24.61
N GLN A 13 14.71 11.89 24.68
CA GLN A 13 15.36 11.07 23.64
C GLN A 13 14.71 9.69 23.50
N ALA A 14 14.31 9.06 24.61
CA ALA A 14 13.62 7.78 24.57
C ALA A 14 12.23 7.90 23.91
N VAL A 15 11.46 8.93 24.24
CA VAL A 15 10.15 9.23 23.62
C VAL A 15 10.32 9.50 22.12
N GLN A 16 11.32 10.30 21.73
CA GLN A 16 11.61 10.55 20.32
C GLN A 16 11.91 9.26 19.56
N LYS A 17 12.82 8.42 20.05
CA LYS A 17 13.17 7.14 19.40
C LYS A 17 11.98 6.19 19.33
N SER A 18 11.13 6.18 20.36
CA SER A 18 9.90 5.39 20.39
C SER A 18 8.92 5.85 19.31
N TYR A 19 8.71 7.18 19.20
CA TYR A 19 7.86 7.78 18.19
C TYR A 19 8.33 7.47 16.77
N GLU A 20 9.62 7.72 16.49
CA GLU A 20 10.23 7.43 15.19
C GLU A 20 10.04 5.97 14.79
N ARG A 21 10.20 5.03 15.74
CA ARG A 21 9.96 3.61 15.51
C ARG A 21 8.50 3.31 15.18
N LYS A 22 7.54 3.89 15.91
CA LYS A 22 6.10 3.68 15.66
C LYS A 22 5.70 4.21 14.29
N ILE A 23 6.14 5.43 13.95
CA ILE A 23 5.89 6.03 12.64
C ILE A 23 6.48 5.18 11.52
N LYS A 24 7.69 4.65 11.71
CA LYS A 24 8.29 3.72 10.76
C LYS A 24 7.41 2.48 10.55
N ILE A 25 6.91 1.86 11.63
CA ILE A 25 6.02 0.69 11.55
C ILE A 25 4.72 1.04 10.80
N CYS A 26 4.10 2.20 11.09
CA CYS A 26 2.90 2.65 10.39
C CYS A 26 3.16 2.78 8.88
N ASN A 27 4.28 3.39 8.50
CA ASN A 27 4.66 3.59 7.11
C ASN A 27 5.00 2.28 6.40
N ASP A 28 5.73 1.38 7.06
CA ASP A 28 6.10 0.08 6.51
C ASP A 28 4.84 -0.78 6.24
N LYS A 29 3.87 -0.76 7.16
CA LYS A 29 2.58 -1.46 6.97
C LYS A 29 1.81 -0.91 5.77
N ALA A 30 1.66 0.41 5.67
CA ALA A 30 0.98 1.05 4.55
C ALA A 30 1.68 0.76 3.22
N ALA A 31 3.02 0.82 3.20
CA ALA A 31 3.82 0.52 2.01
C ALA A 31 3.65 -0.94 1.55
N LEU A 32 3.57 -1.89 2.49
CA LEU A 32 3.29 -3.30 2.17
C LEU A 32 1.91 -3.47 1.54
N GLY A 33 0.87 -2.85 2.11
CA GLY A 33 -0.49 -2.89 1.56
C GLY A 33 -0.57 -2.32 0.15
N LEU A 34 0.05 -1.17 -0.09
CA LEU A 34 0.10 -0.53 -1.41
C LEU A 34 0.85 -1.38 -2.44
N ARG A 35 1.97 -2.02 -2.04
CA ARG A 35 2.69 -2.96 -2.94
C ARG A 35 1.85 -4.16 -3.31
N ALA A 36 1.13 -4.74 -2.36
CA ALA A 36 0.26 -5.88 -2.63
C ALA A 36 -0.87 -5.50 -3.60
N ALA A 37 -1.46 -4.31 -3.45
CA ALA A 37 -2.44 -3.79 -4.40
C ALA A 37 -1.83 -3.61 -5.80
N LYS A 38 -0.63 -3.02 -5.89
CA LYS A 38 0.09 -2.85 -7.15
C LYS A 38 0.37 -4.19 -7.85
N THR A 39 0.86 -5.20 -7.13
CA THR A 39 1.17 -6.51 -7.73
C THR A 39 -0.05 -7.15 -8.39
N LYS A 40 -1.24 -7.01 -7.80
CA LYS A 40 -2.49 -7.50 -8.42
C LYS A 40 -2.81 -6.77 -9.74
N TYR A 41 -2.58 -5.47 -9.80
CA TYR A 41 -2.74 -4.72 -11.05
C TYR A 41 -1.73 -5.13 -12.12
N ASP A 42 -0.46 -5.28 -11.74
CA ASP A 42 0.59 -5.65 -12.69
C ASP A 42 0.28 -7.00 -13.36
N GLN A 43 -0.30 -7.97 -12.61
CA GLN A 43 -0.74 -9.27 -13.15
C GLN A 43 -1.89 -9.16 -14.18
N GLU A 44 -2.86 -8.28 -13.95
CA GLU A 44 -3.97 -8.05 -14.90
C GLU A 44 -3.47 -7.36 -16.18
N ILE A 45 -2.53 -6.42 -16.04
CA ILE A 45 -1.89 -5.75 -17.19
C ILE A 45 -1.11 -6.77 -18.01
N GLU A 46 -0.31 -7.62 -17.38
CA GLU A 46 0.44 -8.69 -18.06
C GLU A 46 -0.50 -9.65 -18.80
N THR A 47 -1.65 -9.99 -18.21
CA THR A 47 -2.69 -10.81 -18.86
C THR A 47 -3.23 -10.15 -20.12
N ALA A 48 -3.51 -8.85 -20.09
CA ALA A 48 -3.95 -8.08 -21.24
C ALA A 48 -2.88 -8.00 -22.35
N GLU A 49 -1.61 -7.85 -21.98
CA GLU A 49 -0.49 -7.83 -22.93
C GLU A 49 -0.29 -9.19 -23.61
N ASN A 50 -0.33 -10.28 -22.84
CA ASN A 50 -0.23 -11.65 -23.35
C ASN A 50 -1.34 -11.98 -24.35
N MET A 51 -2.54 -11.44 -24.14
CA MET A 51 -3.62 -11.56 -25.10
C MET A 51 -3.29 -10.87 -26.43
N ARG A 52 -2.71 -9.67 -26.38
CA ARG A 52 -2.28 -8.92 -27.60
C ARG A 52 -1.25 -9.70 -28.40
N VAL A 53 -0.30 -10.35 -27.73
CA VAL A 53 0.72 -11.21 -28.37
C VAL A 53 0.04 -12.43 -29.01
N SER A 54 -0.89 -13.05 -28.30
CA SER A 54 -1.63 -14.24 -28.77
C SER A 54 -2.44 -13.96 -30.04
N MET A 55 -3.06 -12.78 -30.17
CA MET A 55 -3.78 -12.38 -31.38
C MET A 55 -2.90 -12.33 -32.64
N LYS A 56 -1.61 -11.94 -32.51
CA LYS A 56 -0.68 -11.95 -33.64
C LYS A 56 -0.31 -13.37 -34.08
N ARG A 57 -0.17 -14.29 -33.12
CA ARG A 57 0.10 -15.72 -33.39
C ARG A 57 -1.08 -16.37 -34.10
N ILE A 58 -2.29 -16.14 -33.62
CA ILE A 58 -3.54 -16.63 -34.21
C ILE A 58 -3.65 -16.26 -35.69
N LEU A 59 -3.29 -15.01 -36.05
CA LEU A 59 -3.36 -14.56 -37.43
C LEU A 59 -2.42 -15.36 -38.34
N LYS A 60 -1.20 -15.68 -37.86
CA LYS A 60 -0.25 -16.53 -38.57
C LYS A 60 -0.77 -17.95 -38.71
N GLU A 61 -1.29 -18.52 -37.64
CA GLU A 61 -1.84 -19.89 -37.65
C GLU A 61 -3.02 -20.05 -38.60
N CYS A 62 -3.89 -19.04 -38.74
CA CYS A 62 -4.98 -19.12 -39.70
C CYS A 62 -4.50 -19.03 -41.15
N LEU A 63 -3.40 -18.33 -41.44
CA LEU A 63 -2.84 -18.20 -42.81
C LEU A 63 -2.41 -19.56 -43.38
N ASP A 64 -1.98 -20.48 -42.51
CA ASP A 64 -1.55 -21.83 -42.88
C ASP A 64 -2.72 -22.81 -43.07
N THR A 65 -3.97 -22.32 -43.06
CA THR A 65 -5.18 -23.15 -43.22
C THR A 65 -5.90 -22.88 -44.54
N ASP A 66 -6.44 -23.94 -45.15
CA ASP A 66 -7.28 -23.85 -46.36
C ASP A 66 -8.64 -23.16 -46.11
N GLU A 67 -9.01 -22.96 -44.84
CA GLU A 67 -10.24 -22.29 -44.41
C GLU A 67 -9.97 -20.96 -43.68
N PHE A 68 -9.00 -20.17 -44.16
CA PHE A 68 -8.56 -18.91 -43.54
C PHE A 68 -9.70 -18.02 -43.02
N ILE A 69 -10.74 -17.76 -43.84
CA ILE A 69 -11.85 -16.87 -43.46
C ILE A 69 -12.63 -17.43 -42.25
N LYS A 70 -12.92 -18.74 -42.24
CA LYS A 70 -13.63 -19.37 -41.11
C LYS A 70 -12.75 -19.38 -39.86
N CYS A 71 -11.46 -19.66 -40.01
CA CYS A 71 -10.50 -19.62 -38.90
C CYS A 71 -10.44 -18.23 -38.27
N VAL A 72 -10.23 -17.18 -39.08
CA VAL A 72 -10.17 -15.79 -38.60
C VAL A 72 -11.47 -15.37 -37.93
N ALA A 73 -12.63 -15.71 -38.51
CA ALA A 73 -13.92 -15.36 -37.93
C ALA A 73 -14.13 -16.02 -36.54
N SER A 74 -13.83 -17.31 -36.42
CA SER A 74 -13.94 -18.05 -35.16
C SER A 74 -13.00 -17.49 -34.09
N ARG A 75 -11.73 -17.29 -34.46
CA ARG A 75 -10.70 -16.78 -33.54
C ARG A 75 -10.92 -15.33 -33.13
N THR A 76 -11.45 -14.50 -34.03
CA THR A 76 -11.83 -13.12 -33.70
C THR A 76 -12.98 -13.09 -32.69
N LYS A 77 -13.97 -13.98 -32.83
CA LYS A 77 -15.07 -14.12 -31.87
C LYS A 77 -14.57 -14.55 -30.50
N GLU A 78 -13.66 -15.53 -30.44
CA GLU A 78 -13.00 -15.97 -29.21
C GLU A 78 -12.21 -14.82 -28.56
N ALA A 79 -11.40 -14.10 -29.35
CA ALA A 79 -10.64 -12.95 -28.86
C ALA A 79 -11.54 -11.75 -28.46
N ALA A 80 -12.75 -11.62 -28.99
CA ALA A 80 -13.71 -10.62 -28.51
C ALA A 80 -14.27 -11.01 -27.13
N ARG A 81 -14.56 -12.30 -26.94
CA ARG A 81 -15.05 -12.82 -25.65
C ARG A 81 -13.98 -12.71 -24.56
N GLN A 82 -12.76 -13.16 -24.83
CA GLN A 82 -11.64 -13.04 -23.88
C GLN A 82 -11.33 -11.57 -23.53
N ARG A 83 -11.42 -10.65 -24.51
CA ARG A 83 -11.24 -9.21 -24.25
C ARG A 83 -12.30 -8.68 -23.28
N LYS A 84 -13.54 -9.13 -23.43
CA LYS A 84 -14.63 -8.75 -22.53
C LYS A 84 -14.36 -9.27 -21.11
N GLU A 85 -13.97 -10.53 -20.97
CA GLU A 85 -13.63 -11.14 -19.67
C GLU A 85 -12.48 -10.38 -18.98
N ILE A 86 -11.41 -10.02 -19.71
CA ILE A 86 -10.30 -9.22 -19.18
C ILE A 86 -10.75 -7.81 -18.79
N ALA A 87 -11.59 -7.15 -19.59
CA ALA A 87 -12.09 -5.81 -19.27
C ALA A 87 -12.95 -5.81 -18.00
N GLU A 88 -13.80 -6.83 -17.84
CA GLU A 88 -14.60 -7.03 -16.63
C GLU A 88 -13.70 -7.31 -15.40
N GLY A 89 -12.69 -8.18 -15.56
CA GLY A 89 -11.68 -8.47 -14.53
C GLY A 89 -10.92 -7.22 -14.11
N LEU A 90 -10.41 -6.44 -15.07
CA LEU A 90 -9.69 -5.20 -14.81
C LEU A 90 -10.56 -4.18 -14.07
N THR A 91 -11.84 -4.05 -14.44
CA THR A 91 -12.78 -3.15 -13.74
C THR A 91 -12.94 -3.52 -12.27
N VAL A 92 -13.08 -4.82 -11.98
CA VAL A 92 -13.18 -5.33 -10.61
C VAL A 92 -11.88 -5.12 -9.84
N THR A 93 -10.73 -5.39 -10.46
CA THR A 93 -9.41 -5.17 -9.86
C THR A 93 -9.18 -3.70 -9.55
N VAL A 94 -9.55 -2.79 -10.45
CA VAL A 94 -9.50 -1.34 -10.21
C VAL A 94 -10.29 -0.96 -8.97
N LYS A 95 -11.56 -1.34 -8.91
CA LYS A 95 -12.42 -1.02 -7.76
C LYS A 95 -11.89 -1.60 -6.45
N ASN A 96 -11.40 -2.84 -6.46
CA ASN A 96 -10.91 -3.50 -5.26
C ASN A 96 -9.65 -2.85 -4.70
N ALA A 97 -8.76 -2.39 -5.57
CA ALA A 97 -7.54 -1.77 -5.10
C ALA A 97 -7.70 -0.28 -4.78
N GLU A 98 -8.70 0.42 -5.35
CA GLU A 98 -9.16 1.71 -4.81
C GLU A 98 -9.63 1.57 -3.36
N LEU A 99 -10.51 0.59 -3.09
CA LEU A 99 -11.01 0.29 -1.75
C LEU A 99 -9.86 -0.07 -0.80
N SER A 100 -9.00 -1.00 -1.21
CA SER A 100 -7.88 -1.44 -0.39
C SER A 100 -6.90 -0.29 -0.12
N THR A 101 -6.61 0.55 -1.11
CA THR A 101 -5.73 1.72 -0.93
C THR A 101 -6.34 2.71 0.06
N ALA A 102 -7.63 2.99 -0.05
CA ALA A 102 -8.32 3.87 0.88
C ALA A 102 -8.29 3.33 2.32
N GLU A 103 -8.49 2.01 2.50
CA GLU A 103 -8.36 1.35 3.80
C GLU A 103 -6.94 1.44 4.36
N GLN A 104 -5.91 1.15 3.55
CA GLN A 104 -4.52 1.27 3.98
C GLN A 104 -4.15 2.70 4.39
N LEU A 105 -4.63 3.71 3.67
CA LEU A 105 -4.44 5.13 4.03
C LEU A 105 -5.15 5.49 5.33
N LYS A 106 -6.38 4.99 5.54
CA LYS A 106 -7.12 5.19 6.78
C LYS A 106 -6.41 4.54 7.96
N GLU A 107 -5.94 3.31 7.81
CA GLU A 107 -5.16 2.61 8.83
C GLU A 107 -3.85 3.33 9.15
N ALA A 108 -3.16 3.85 8.14
CA ALA A 108 -1.96 4.65 8.32
C ALA A 108 -2.27 5.92 9.13
N ALA A 109 -3.31 6.66 8.75
CA ALA A 109 -3.74 7.87 9.45
C ALA A 109 -4.07 7.59 10.92
N GLN A 110 -4.81 6.51 11.20
CA GLN A 110 -5.12 6.10 12.57
C GLN A 110 -3.86 5.73 13.36
N CYS A 111 -2.96 4.93 12.77
CA CYS A 111 -1.70 4.53 13.41
C CYS A 111 -0.83 5.74 13.76
N HIS A 112 -0.76 6.74 12.88
CA HIS A 112 -0.08 8.01 13.15
C HIS A 112 -0.74 8.80 14.28
N ALA A 113 -2.07 8.89 14.28
CA ALA A 113 -2.82 9.57 15.33
C ALA A 113 -2.60 8.91 16.71
N ASP A 114 -2.63 7.58 16.76
CA ASP A 114 -2.39 6.82 18.00
C ASP A 114 -0.96 7.06 18.53
N ALA A 115 0.04 7.01 17.64
CA ALA A 115 1.42 7.31 18.01
C ALA A 115 1.60 8.75 18.54
N GLN A 116 0.91 9.72 17.95
CA GLN A 116 0.91 11.11 18.44
C GLN A 116 0.27 11.23 19.83
N VAL A 117 -0.87 10.56 20.05
CA VAL A 117 -1.56 10.56 21.35
C VAL A 117 -0.67 9.99 22.45
N GLU A 118 0.04 8.90 22.19
CA GLU A 118 0.95 8.29 23.15
C GLU A 118 2.14 9.21 23.47
N VAL A 119 2.76 9.80 22.46
CA VAL A 119 3.86 10.77 22.65
C VAL A 119 3.40 11.97 23.46
N LEU A 120 2.20 12.51 23.17
CA LEU A 120 1.65 13.63 23.93
C LEU A 120 1.47 13.27 25.41
N LYS A 121 1.00 12.06 25.73
CA LYS A 121 0.91 11.57 27.12
C LYS A 121 2.28 11.50 27.78
N ASP A 122 3.27 10.94 27.09
CA ASP A 122 4.64 10.83 27.62
C ASP A 122 5.27 12.20 27.86
N LEU A 123 5.09 13.14 26.92
CA LEU A 123 5.57 14.52 27.04
C LEU A 123 4.89 15.26 28.20
N GLN A 124 3.58 15.10 28.39
CA GLN A 124 2.86 15.66 29.53
C GLN A 124 3.39 15.11 30.86
N GLN A 125 3.70 13.82 30.92
CA GLN A 125 4.27 13.20 32.11
C GLN A 125 5.70 13.71 32.38
N ILE A 126 6.54 13.82 31.35
CA ILE A 126 7.89 14.42 31.46
C ILE A 126 7.79 15.86 31.97
N LEU A 127 6.86 16.66 31.44
CA LEU A 127 6.65 18.05 31.86
C LEU A 127 6.25 18.13 33.34
N LYS A 128 5.29 17.30 33.76
CA LYS A 128 4.85 17.21 35.16
C LYS A 128 5.99 16.83 36.09
N ASP A 129 6.77 15.81 35.73
CA ASP A 129 7.90 15.34 36.53
C ASP A 129 9.03 16.38 36.59
N THR A 130 9.26 17.09 35.49
CA THR A 130 10.25 18.19 35.43
C THR A 130 9.84 19.32 36.35
N LYS A 131 8.57 19.76 36.29
CA LYS A 131 8.02 20.80 37.18
C LYS A 131 8.17 20.39 38.65
N ASN A 132 7.85 19.14 38.98
CA ASN A 132 7.99 18.60 40.33
C ASN A 132 9.44 18.49 40.81
N CYS A 133 10.38 18.19 39.90
CA CYS A 133 11.81 18.11 40.22
C CYS A 133 12.37 19.50 40.57
N VAL A 134 12.04 20.49 39.73
CA VAL A 134 12.46 21.89 39.92
C VAL A 134 11.83 22.51 41.16
N SER A 135 10.53 22.30 41.41
CA SER A 135 9.83 22.88 42.58
C SER A 135 10.30 22.31 43.92
N LYS A 136 10.87 21.10 43.94
CA LYS A 136 11.43 20.47 45.14
C LYS A 136 12.89 20.87 45.43
N GLY A 137 13.48 21.80 44.66
CA GLY A 137 14.83 22.31 44.90
C GLY A 137 15.95 21.28 44.72
N LYS A 138 15.71 20.16 44.01
CA LYS A 138 16.71 19.13 43.69
C LYS A 138 17.26 19.29 42.27
#